data_AF-A0A1I6D677-F1
#
_entry.id   AF-A0A1I6D677-F1
#
_cell.length_a   1.000
_cell.length_b   1.000
_cell.length_c   1.000
_cell.angle_alpha   90.00
_cell.angle_beta   90.00
_cell.angle_gamma   90.00
#
_symmetry.space_group_name_H-M   'P 1'
#
loop_
_entity.id
_entity.type
_entity.pdbx_description
1 polymer ?
#
loop_
_entity_poly.entity_id
_entity_poly.type
_entity_poly.pdbx_seq_one_letter_code
_entity_poly.pdbx_strand_id
1 'polypeptide(L)'
;MSDRPLLLVEETGSTDGRSQEHNNQEIIAIAVYGKNMEVPLPVSTQRVFTGDNRFKFPTEITAGAAKTRVVYRYTIDQWRELLESTTRTSSPGGLKQLMIPLLLHMQKQFPDVFGNIDYDREFDPGDYAELIAMQ
;
A
#
# COMPACT_ATOMS: atom_id res chain seq x y z
N MET A 1 1.49 1.29 -23.25
CA MET A 1 0.92 1.77 -21.97
C MET A 1 1.07 0.61 -21.00
N SER A 2 1.49 0.86 -19.76
CA SER A 2 1.56 -0.22 -18.76
C SER A 2 0.13 -0.67 -18.45
N ASP A 3 -0.13 -1.97 -18.52
CA ASP A 3 -1.44 -2.56 -18.18
C ASP A 3 -1.62 -2.73 -16.66
N ARG A 4 -0.66 -2.21 -15.88
CA ARG A 4 -0.62 -2.31 -14.42
C ARG A 4 -0.70 -0.93 -13.76
N PRO A 5 -1.30 -0.84 -12.57
CA PRO A 5 -1.36 0.42 -11.85
C PRO A 5 0.04 0.85 -11.44
N LEU A 6 0.25 2.15 -11.38
CA LEU A 6 1.46 2.74 -10.82
C LEU A 6 1.24 2.96 -9.32
N LEU A 7 2.20 2.57 -8.49
CA LEU A 7 2.19 2.76 -7.05
C LEU A 7 3.32 3.69 -6.65
N LEU A 8 2.98 4.94 -6.33
CA LEU A 8 3.92 5.93 -5.84
C LEU A 8 4.02 5.81 -4.32
N VAL A 9 5.22 5.79 -3.75
CA VAL A 9 5.43 5.67 -2.30
C VAL A 9 6.30 6.82 -1.81
N GLU A 10 5.83 7.55 -0.82
CA GLU A 10 6.53 8.67 -0.18
C GLU A 10 6.58 8.43 1.34
N GLU A 11 7.76 8.57 1.93
CA GLU A 11 7.96 8.46 3.37
C GLU A 11 8.05 9.87 3.96
N THR A 12 7.18 10.18 4.93
CA THR A 12 7.17 11.50 5.57
C THR A 12 7.72 11.39 6.99
N GLY A 13 8.97 11.82 7.18
CA GLY A 13 9.70 11.81 8.44
C GLY A 13 11.16 12.20 8.25
N SER A 14 11.74 12.92 9.21
CA SER A 14 13.15 13.35 9.15
C SER A 14 14.10 12.16 9.36
N THR A 15 15.01 11.95 8.41
CA THR A 15 16.19 11.05 8.50
C THR A 15 17.24 11.55 9.50
N ASP A 16 16.82 12.00 10.68
CA ASP A 16 17.75 12.32 11.76
C ASP A 16 17.92 11.08 12.63
N GLY A 17 19.09 10.46 12.46
CA GLY A 17 19.43 9.19 13.08
C GLY A 17 19.27 9.21 14.59
N ARG A 18 18.32 8.42 15.09
CA ARG A 18 18.40 7.66 16.34
C ARG A 18 17.23 6.70 16.40
N SER A 19 17.58 5.43 16.63
CA SER A 19 16.67 4.36 17.00
C SER A 19 15.74 4.83 18.12
N GLN A 20 14.46 4.46 17.99
CA GLN A 20 13.35 4.69 18.94
C GLN A 20 12.61 6.02 18.77
N GLU A 21 11.76 6.11 17.74
CA GLU A 21 10.34 6.48 17.82
C GLU A 21 9.77 6.58 16.39
N HIS A 22 9.41 5.45 15.79
CA HIS A 22 8.63 5.41 14.53
C HIS A 22 7.20 5.95 14.70
N ASN A 23 6.80 6.32 15.92
CA ASN A 23 5.40 6.54 16.31
C ASN A 23 4.67 7.62 15.51
N ASN A 24 5.39 8.55 14.87
CA ASN A 24 4.79 9.63 14.07
C ASN A 24 5.23 9.63 12.60
N GLN A 25 5.97 8.63 12.13
CA GLN A 25 6.32 8.53 10.72
C GLN A 25 5.09 8.04 9.94
N GLU A 26 4.63 8.86 8.99
CA GLU A 26 3.60 8.46 8.04
C GLU A 26 4.24 8.03 6.72
N ILE A 27 3.65 7.01 6.11
CA ILE A 27 3.99 6.61 4.75
C ILE A 27 2.74 6.80 3.89
N ILE A 28 2.94 7.44 2.75
CA ILE A 28 1.90 7.72 1.77
C ILE A 28 2.15 6.81 0.56
N ALA A 29 1.14 6.01 0.21
CA ALA A 29 1.13 5.27 -1.04
C ALA A 29 -0.03 5.76 -1.92
N ILE A 30 0.24 6.00 -3.20
CA ILE A 30 -0.77 6.46 -4.17
C ILE A 30 -0.80 5.48 -5.33
N ALA A 31 -1.89 4.73 -5.44
CA ALA A 31 -2.17 3.90 -6.61
C ALA A 31 -2.83 4.76 -7.70
N VAL A 32 -2.28 4.71 -8.91
CA VAL A 32 -2.76 5.44 -10.08
C VAL A 32 -3.16 4.45 -11.16
N TYR A 33 -4.45 4.46 -11.48
CA TYR A 33 -5.05 3.67 -12.56
C TYR A 33 -5.29 4.58 -13.76
N GLY A 34 -4.80 4.18 -14.94
CA GLY A 34 -4.97 4.93 -16.19
C GLY A 34 -6.40 4.87 -16.75
N LYS A 35 -6.66 5.64 -17.82
CA LYS A 35 -7.99 5.82 -18.42
C LYS A 35 -8.71 4.52 -18.78
N ASN A 36 -7.95 3.51 -19.23
CA ASN A 36 -8.50 2.24 -19.72
C ASN A 36 -8.33 1.10 -18.70
N MET A 37 -8.07 1.44 -17.43
CA MET A 37 -7.91 0.47 -16.36
C MET A 37 -9.11 0.50 -15.43
N GLU A 38 -9.72 -0.66 -15.22
CA GLU A 38 -10.74 -0.82 -14.20
C GLU A 38 -10.08 -0.83 -12.82
N VAL A 39 -10.65 -0.07 -11.88
CA VAL A 39 -10.21 -0.09 -10.48
C VAL A 39 -10.97 -1.19 -9.75
N PRO A 40 -10.32 -2.23 -9.23
CA PRO A 40 -11.00 -3.31 -8.54
C PRO A 40 -11.85 -2.78 -7.38
N LEU A 41 -13.09 -3.29 -7.22
CA LEU A 41 -13.98 -2.89 -6.12
C LEU A 41 -13.32 -2.91 -4.72
N PRO A 42 -12.50 -3.92 -4.36
CA PRO A 42 -11.80 -3.93 -3.08
C PRO A 42 -10.85 -2.74 -2.88
N VAL A 43 -10.32 -2.17 -3.96
CA VAL A 43 -9.42 -1.01 -3.98
C VAL A 43 -10.23 0.30 -3.94
N SER A 44 -11.36 0.36 -4.64
CA SER A 44 -12.21 1.56 -4.77
C SER A 44 -13.35 1.66 -3.73
N THR A 45 -13.33 0.82 -2.70
CA THR A 45 -14.31 0.89 -1.60
C THR A 45 -13.64 1.37 -0.32
N GLN A 46 -14.05 2.53 0.19
CA GLN A 46 -13.61 2.99 1.50
C GLN A 46 -14.30 2.21 2.63
N ARG A 47 -13.51 1.65 3.53
CA ARG A 47 -13.92 0.80 4.65
C ARG A 47 -13.28 1.29 5.95
N VAL A 48 -13.86 0.96 7.09
CA VAL A 48 -13.20 1.14 8.38
C VAL A 48 -12.41 -0.12 8.70
N PHE A 49 -11.10 0.03 8.87
CA PHE A 49 -10.24 -1.02 9.40
C PHE A 49 -10.41 -1.05 10.92
N THR A 50 -10.68 -2.23 11.47
CA THR A 50 -11.03 -2.43 12.89
C THR A 50 -9.93 -3.13 13.67
N GLY A 51 -8.67 -2.91 13.30
CA GLY A 51 -7.52 -3.37 14.07
C GLY A 51 -7.36 -2.59 15.39
N ASP A 52 -6.15 -2.60 15.95
CA ASP A 52 -5.88 -1.96 17.25
C ASP A 52 -6.16 -0.46 17.17
N ASN A 53 -5.83 0.15 16.03
CA ASN A 53 -6.21 1.52 15.69
C ASN A 53 -7.29 1.51 14.59
N ARG A 54 -8.39 2.24 14.82
CA ARG A 54 -9.44 2.40 13.80
C ARG A 54 -9.04 3.48 12.79
N PHE A 55 -8.99 3.11 11.52
CA PHE A 55 -8.72 4.04 10.41
C PHE A 55 -9.53 3.70 9.16
N LYS A 56 -9.60 4.63 8.21
CA LYS A 56 -10.28 4.42 6.92
C LYS A 56 -9.32 3.87 5.89
N PHE A 57 -9.78 2.94 5.05
CA PHE A 57 -9.00 2.31 3.99
C PHE A 57 -9.81 2.17 2.68
N PRO A 58 -9.36 2.77 1.55
CA PRO A 58 -8.31 3.81 1.42
C PRO A 58 -8.66 5.10 2.16
N THR A 59 -7.71 6.05 2.24
CA THR A 59 -7.96 7.37 2.86
C THR A 59 -8.68 8.33 1.91
N GLU A 60 -8.34 8.31 0.63
CA GLU A 60 -8.97 9.13 -0.41
C GLU A 60 -9.10 8.34 -1.73
N ILE A 61 -10.17 8.61 -2.47
CA ILE A 61 -10.34 8.15 -3.85
C ILE A 61 -10.74 9.36 -4.69
N THR A 62 -9.93 9.65 -5.72
CA THR A 62 -10.21 10.71 -6.70
C THR A 62 -10.33 10.09 -8.09
N ALA A 63 -11.55 9.98 -8.61
CA ALA A 63 -11.83 9.51 -9.97
C ALA A 63 -11.94 10.70 -10.93
N GLY A 64 -11.12 10.70 -11.98
CA GLY A 64 -11.15 11.70 -13.05
C GLY A 64 -11.31 11.05 -14.42
N ALA A 65 -11.60 11.88 -15.44
CA ALA A 65 -11.86 11.40 -16.81
C ALA A 65 -10.70 10.62 -17.47
N ALA A 66 -9.46 10.80 -16.98
CA ALA A 66 -8.27 10.16 -17.52
C ALA A 66 -7.57 9.20 -16.56
N LYS A 67 -7.83 9.29 -15.25
CA LYS A 67 -7.18 8.46 -14.23
C LYS A 67 -7.99 8.41 -12.95
N THR A 68 -7.86 7.31 -12.23
CA THR A 68 -8.31 7.20 -10.85
C THR A 68 -7.10 7.12 -9.94
N ARG A 69 -7.12 7.93 -8.87
CA ARG A 69 -6.10 7.94 -7.82
C ARG A 69 -6.70 7.39 -6.55
N VAL A 70 -6.00 6.48 -5.90
CA VAL A 70 -6.37 5.93 -4.60
C VAL A 70 -5.21 6.19 -3.65
N VAL A 71 -5.48 6.93 -2.59
CA VAL A 71 -4.47 7.37 -1.62
C VAL A 71 -4.60 6.53 -0.36
N TYR A 72 -3.44 6.15 0.17
CA TYR A 72 -3.26 5.44 1.43
C TYR A 72 -2.25 6.26 2.24
N ARG A 73 -2.65 6.78 3.39
CA ARG A 73 -1.78 7.55 4.28
C ARG A 73 -1.97 7.01 5.69
N TYR A 74 -0.94 6.35 6.20
CA TYR A 74 -1.00 5.69 7.50
C TYR A 74 0.35 5.77 8.21
N THR A 75 0.30 5.62 9.53
CA THR A 75 1.51 5.39 10.34
C THR A 75 2.12 4.02 10.04
N ILE A 76 3.37 3.81 10.45
CA ILE A 76 4.05 2.52 10.32
C ILE A 76 3.25 1.35 10.93
N ASP A 77 2.67 1.54 12.13
CA ASP A 77 1.87 0.50 12.79
C ASP A 77 0.59 0.15 12.04
N GLN A 78 -0.12 1.18 11.55
CA GLN A 78 -1.32 0.99 10.73
C GLN A 78 -0.98 0.29 9.39
N TRP A 79 0.16 0.61 8.79
CA TRP A 79 0.66 -0.10 7.61
C TRP A 79 0.95 -1.57 7.91
N ARG A 80 1.56 -1.87 9.06
CA ARG A 80 1.82 -3.25 9.48
C ARG A 80 0.52 -4.05 9.58
N GLU A 81 -0.47 -3.54 10.30
CA GLU A 81 -1.79 -4.19 10.45
C GLU A 81 -2.49 -4.37 9.08
N LEU A 82 -2.42 -3.35 8.23
CA LEU A 82 -3.06 -3.38 6.92
C LEU A 82 -2.38 -4.38 5.98
N LEU A 83 -1.05 -4.39 5.90
CA LEU A 83 -0.32 -5.28 5.01
C LEU A 83 -0.43 -6.74 5.47
N GLU A 84 -0.41 -7.00 6.77
CA GLU A 84 -0.61 -8.34 7.32
C GLU A 84 -1.97 -8.94 6.95
N SER A 85 -3.01 -8.10 6.81
CA SER A 85 -4.37 -8.55 6.44
C SER A 85 -4.60 -8.60 4.93
N THR A 86 -4.01 -7.69 4.16
CA THR A 86 -4.34 -7.50 2.74
C THR A 86 -3.43 -8.24 1.77
N THR A 87 -2.36 -8.88 2.25
CA THR A 87 -1.40 -9.61 1.41
C THR A 87 -1.54 -11.15 1.48
N ARG A 88 -2.48 -11.67 2.28
CA ARG A 88 -2.73 -13.12 2.43
C ARG A 88 -3.31 -13.76 1.17
N THR A 89 -3.20 -15.08 1.03
CA THR A 89 -3.74 -15.84 -0.12
C THR A 89 -5.24 -15.63 -0.33
N SER A 90 -6.01 -15.51 0.76
CA SER A 90 -7.45 -15.23 0.73
C SER A 90 -7.82 -13.81 0.31
N SER A 91 -6.85 -12.90 0.21
CA SER A 91 -7.10 -11.50 -0.10
C SER A 91 -7.44 -11.30 -1.58
N PRO A 92 -8.34 -10.37 -1.92
CA PRO A 92 -8.69 -10.11 -3.31
C PRO A 92 -7.47 -9.74 -4.18
N GLY A 93 -7.42 -10.27 -5.41
CA GLY A 93 -6.29 -10.05 -6.32
C GLY A 93 -5.94 -8.58 -6.56
N GLY A 94 -6.94 -7.71 -6.70
CA GLY A 94 -6.71 -6.26 -6.85
C GLY A 94 -6.04 -5.59 -5.64
N LEU A 95 -6.27 -6.11 -4.42
CA LEU A 95 -5.52 -5.66 -3.25
C LEU A 95 -4.10 -6.23 -3.28
N LYS A 96 -3.93 -7.52 -3.57
CA LYS A 96 -2.61 -8.16 -3.66
C LYS A 96 -1.70 -7.46 -4.69
N GLN A 97 -2.24 -7.07 -5.84
CA GLN A 97 -1.56 -6.29 -6.87
C GLN A 97 -0.90 -5.02 -6.34
N LEU A 98 -1.52 -4.34 -5.37
CA LEU A 98 -0.95 -3.12 -4.76
C LEU A 98 -0.15 -3.41 -3.49
N MET A 99 -0.69 -4.26 -2.61
CA MET A 99 -0.22 -4.42 -1.24
C MET A 99 0.99 -5.33 -1.13
N ILE A 100 1.13 -6.34 -2.00
CA ILE A 100 2.32 -7.21 -1.99
C ILE A 100 3.58 -6.44 -2.41
N PRO A 101 3.63 -5.72 -3.57
CA PRO A 101 4.83 -4.95 -3.91
C PRO A 101 5.13 -3.86 -2.88
N LEU A 102 4.10 -3.28 -2.24
CA LEU A 102 4.28 -2.35 -1.13
C LEU A 102 4.92 -3.02 0.08
N LEU A 103 4.43 -4.18 0.50
CA LEU A 103 5.02 -4.95 1.61
C LEU A 103 6.48 -5.32 1.32
N LEU A 104 6.78 -5.79 0.11
CA LEU A 104 8.15 -6.13 -0.29
C LEU A 104 9.08 -4.90 -0.25
N HIS A 105 8.56 -3.71 -0.56
CA HIS A 105 9.29 -2.47 -0.40
C HIS A 105 9.52 -2.15 1.09
N MET A 106 8.47 -2.23 1.92
CA MET A 106 8.55 -1.97 3.36
C MET A 106 9.48 -2.95 4.10
N GLN A 107 9.52 -4.21 3.70
CA GLN A 107 10.45 -5.21 4.26
C GLN A 107 11.91 -4.85 4.00
N LYS A 108 12.21 -4.14 2.91
CA LYS A 108 13.57 -3.66 2.61
C LYS A 108 13.92 -2.40 3.40
N GLN A 109 12.98 -1.46 3.53
CA GLN A 109 13.21 -0.19 4.23
C GLN A 109 13.17 -0.33 5.76
N PHE A 110 12.24 -1.13 6.27
CA PHE A 110 11.94 -1.30 7.69
C PHE A 110 11.90 -2.80 8.08
N PRO A 111 13.02 -3.53 7.93
CA PRO A 111 13.05 -4.97 8.18
C PRO A 111 12.64 -5.34 9.62
N ASP A 112 12.94 -4.49 10.61
CA ASP A 112 12.59 -4.72 12.01
C ASP A 112 11.07 -4.69 12.26
N VAL A 113 10.30 -4.01 11.40
CA VAL A 113 8.85 -3.86 11.55
C VAL A 113 8.08 -4.84 10.66
N PHE A 114 8.49 -5.00 9.39
CA PHE A 114 7.73 -5.76 8.40
C PHE A 114 8.37 -7.10 8.02
N GLY A 115 9.61 -7.36 8.45
CA GLY A 115 10.41 -8.50 7.97
C GLY A 115 9.82 -9.89 8.27
N ASN A 116 8.88 -9.99 9.21
CA ASN A 116 8.19 -11.23 9.56
C ASN A 116 6.77 -11.37 8.99
N ILE A 117 6.27 -10.37 8.25
CA ILE A 117 4.95 -10.44 7.64
C ILE A 117 5.02 -11.35 6.42
N ASP A 118 4.28 -12.46 6.45
CA ASP A 118 4.15 -13.34 5.30
C ASP A 118 3.10 -12.82 4.32
N TYR A 119 3.21 -13.24 3.07
CA TYR A 119 2.31 -12.83 1.99
C TYR A 119 2.07 -13.99 1.03
N ASP A 120 1.09 -13.82 0.14
CA ASP A 120 0.76 -14.79 -0.89
C ASP A 120 1.88 -14.91 -1.94
N ARG A 121 2.77 -15.88 -1.76
CA ARG A 121 3.88 -16.17 -2.69
C ARG A 121 3.44 -16.85 -3.98
N GLU A 122 2.19 -17.30 -4.05
CA GLU A 122 1.61 -17.90 -5.26
C GLU A 122 1.00 -16.85 -6.19
N PHE A 123 0.83 -15.60 -5.72
CA PHE A 123 0.37 -14.51 -6.57
C PHE A 123 1.44 -14.11 -7.58
N ASP A 124 1.07 -14.05 -8.86
CA ASP A 124 2.01 -13.80 -9.96
C ASP A 124 2.70 -12.43 -9.80
N PRO A 125 4.04 -12.37 -9.68
CA PRO A 125 4.77 -11.11 -9.68
C PRO A 125 4.58 -10.27 -10.95
N GLY A 126 4.19 -10.91 -12.06
CA GLY A 126 3.78 -10.25 -13.30
C GLY A 126 2.55 -9.35 -13.14
N ASP A 127 1.71 -9.60 -12.13
CA ASP A 127 0.52 -8.81 -11.83
C ASP A 127 0.76 -7.69 -10.82
N TYR A 128 1.94 -7.60 -10.22
CA TYR A 128 2.27 -6.52 -9.28
C TYR A 128 2.19 -5.14 -9.95
N ALA A 129 1.69 -4.17 -9.20
CA ALA A 129 1.80 -2.77 -9.53
C ALA A 129 3.26 -2.36 -9.72
N GLU A 130 3.50 -1.42 -10.63
CA GLU A 130 4.81 -0.82 -10.80
C GLU A 130 5.05 0.15 -9.63
N LEU A 131 6.01 -0.14 -8.75
CA LEU A 131 6.29 0.69 -7.58
C LEU A 131 7.41 1.69 -7.88
N ILE A 132 7.16 2.97 -7.60
CA ILE A 132 8.15 4.05 -7.66
C ILE A 132 8.22 4.73 -6.28
N ALA A 133 9.39 4.67 -5.66
CA ALA A 133 9.68 5.44 -4.46
C ALA A 133 9.96 6.90 -4.84
N MET A 134 9.26 7.82 -4.21
CA MET A 134 9.45 9.26 -4.35
C MET A 134 10.50 9.69 -3.32
N GLN A 135 11.53 10.40 -3.79
CA GLN A 135 12.58 11.00 -2.95
C GLN A 135 12.22 12.42 -2.56
#